data_AF-A0AAU5ZD33-F1
#
_entry.id   AF-A0AAU5ZD33-F1
#
_cell.length_a   1.000
_cell.length_b   1.000
_cell.length_c   1.000
_cell.angle_alpha   90.00
_cell.angle_beta   90.00
_cell.angle_gamma   90.00
#
_symmetry.space_group_name_H-M   'P 1'
#
loop_
_entity.id
_entity.type
_entity.pdbx_description
1 polymer ?
#
loop_
_entity_poly.entity_id
_entity_poly.type
_entity_poly.pdbx_seq_one_letter_code
_entity_poly.pdbx_strand_id
1 'polypeptide(L)'
;MNWAGVRNGRLVAGLYLIAFVSLYGGVVCVVLGNWTGQTRLTLGGFAFIGGLLGIFALSWGLQNRVPDKPGRFTARASNSTRAYQRLASGVELRGAWRTLTGRGASTTSRGSN
;
A
#
# COMPACT_ATOMS: atom_id res chain seq x y z
N MET A 1 1.40 -8.33 6.04
CA MET A 1 0.12 -8.90 5.56
C MET A 1 0.42 -10.13 4.75
N ASN A 2 -0.50 -11.09 4.72
CA ASN A 2 -0.34 -12.26 3.85
C ASN A 2 -0.81 -11.91 2.43
N TRP A 3 0.10 -11.39 1.61
CA TRP A 3 -0.15 -11.01 0.21
C TRP A 3 -0.36 -12.22 -0.72
N ALA A 4 0.23 -13.37 -0.39
CA ALA A 4 0.16 -14.60 -1.20
C ALA A 4 -1.24 -15.23 -1.20
N GLY A 5 -2.03 -15.02 -0.14
CA GLY A 5 -3.39 -15.54 -0.04
C GLY A 5 -4.48 -14.67 -0.69
N VAL A 6 -4.12 -13.51 -1.28
CA VAL A 6 -5.08 -12.57 -1.86
C VAL A 6 -5.38 -12.98 -3.31
N ARG A 7 -6.68 -13.17 -3.64
CA ARG A 7 -7.12 -13.39 -5.02
C ARG A 7 -6.70 -12.18 -5.86
N ASN A 8 -5.97 -12.41 -6.96
CA ASN A 8 -5.31 -11.37 -7.76
C ASN A 8 -4.26 -10.54 -6.98
N GLY A 9 -3.51 -11.15 -6.05
CA GLY A 9 -2.53 -10.46 -5.20
C GLY A 9 -1.50 -9.59 -5.94
N ARG A 10 -1.13 -9.93 -7.18
CA ARG A 10 -0.28 -9.10 -8.05
C ARG A 10 -0.94 -7.76 -8.41
N LEU A 11 -2.21 -7.79 -8.79
CA LEU A 11 -2.98 -6.60 -9.16
C LEU A 11 -3.20 -5.71 -7.93
N VAL A 12 -3.56 -6.32 -6.80
CA VAL A 12 -3.73 -5.60 -5.52
C VAL A 12 -2.41 -4.98 -5.05
N ALA A 13 -1.29 -5.68 -5.20
CA ALA A 13 0.03 -5.14 -4.88
C ALA A 13 0.43 -3.98 -5.80
N GLY A 14 0.14 -4.09 -7.10
CA GLY A 14 0.35 -2.99 -8.06
C GLY A 14 -0.48 -1.76 -7.73
N LEU A 15 -1.77 -1.95 -7.46
CA LEU A 15 -2.67 -0.88 -7.03
C LEU A 15 -2.18 -0.21 -5.74
N TYR A 16 -1.71 -0.98 -4.77
CA TYR A 16 -1.13 -0.43 -3.55
C TYR A 16 0.10 0.43 -3.82
N LEU A 17 1.03 -0.04 -4.66
CA LEU A 17 2.24 0.71 -4.99
C LEU A 17 1.90 2.04 -5.70
N ILE A 18 0.98 2.01 -6.66
CA ILE A 18 0.50 3.21 -7.34
C ILE A 18 -0.16 4.15 -6.33
N ALA A 19 -1.08 3.65 -5.50
CA ALA A 19 -1.78 4.46 -4.51
C ALA A 19 -0.81 5.09 -3.50
N PHE A 20 0.22 4.35 -3.08
CA PHE A 20 1.24 4.84 -2.16
C PHE A 20 2.08 5.97 -2.78
N VAL A 21 2.55 5.79 -4.02
CA VAL A 21 3.29 6.83 -4.75
C VAL A 21 2.42 8.05 -4.98
N SER A 22 1.15 7.85 -5.36
CA SER A 22 0.20 8.96 -5.56
C SER A 22 -0.09 9.72 -4.27
N LEU A 23 -0.18 9.04 -3.12
CA LEU A 23 -0.37 9.67 -1.82
C LEU A 23 0.80 10.61 -1.49
N TYR A 24 2.03 10.09 -1.44
CA TYR A 24 3.18 10.91 -1.04
C TYR A 24 3.65 11.85 -2.14
N GLY A 25 3.67 11.39 -3.40
CA GLY A 25 4.02 12.20 -4.56
C GLY A 25 3.04 13.35 -4.77
N GLY A 26 1.73 13.12 -4.58
CA GLY A 26 0.73 14.18 -4.65
C GLY A 26 0.96 15.28 -3.61
N VAL A 27 1.26 14.92 -2.36
CA VAL A 27 1.61 15.89 -1.30
C VAL A 27 2.85 16.70 -1.70
N VAL A 28 3.91 16.04 -2.16
CA VAL A 28 5.14 16.71 -2.59
C VAL A 28 4.86 17.70 -3.74
N CYS A 29 4.08 17.28 -4.74
CA CYS A 29 3.68 18.17 -5.84
C CYS A 29 2.89 19.38 -5.35
N VAL A 30 1.95 19.21 -4.43
CA VAL A 30 1.18 20.35 -3.86
C VAL A 30 2.09 21.29 -3.08
N VAL A 31 3.00 20.77 -2.26
CA VAL A 31 3.96 21.59 -1.50
C VAL A 31 4.87 22.37 -2.45
N LEU A 32 5.42 21.71 -3.47
CA LEU A 32 6.24 22.37 -4.49
C LEU A 32 5.46 23.39 -5.31
N GLY A 33 4.20 23.11 -5.65
CA GLY A 33 3.31 24.04 -6.35
C GLY A 33 3.03 25.30 -5.54
N ASN A 34 2.81 25.16 -4.23
CA ASN A 34 2.67 26.30 -3.32
C ASN A 34 3.99 27.08 -3.18
N TRP A 35 5.13 26.41 -3.13
CA TRP A 35 6.42 27.08 -2.96
C TRP A 35 6.90 27.80 -4.22
N THR A 36 6.65 27.23 -5.40
CA THR A 36 7.09 27.78 -6.70
C THR A 36 6.06 28.66 -7.38
N GLY A 37 4.82 28.70 -6.87
CA GLY A 37 3.69 29.39 -7.51
C GLY A 37 3.17 28.68 -8.78
N GLN A 38 3.66 27.48 -9.13
CA GLN A 38 3.22 26.75 -10.31
C GLN A 38 1.89 26.00 -10.07
N THR A 39 0.79 26.54 -10.59
CA THR A 39 -0.56 25.96 -10.47
C THR A 39 -0.68 24.54 -11.05
N ARG A 40 0.15 24.18 -12.02
CA ARG A 40 0.17 22.83 -12.62
C ARG A 40 0.62 21.76 -11.63
N LEU A 41 1.50 22.10 -10.69
CA LEU A 41 1.94 21.18 -9.63
C LEU A 41 0.85 20.99 -8.57
N THR A 42 -0.03 21.98 -8.39
CA THR A 42 -1.21 21.89 -7.51
C THR A 42 -2.22 20.85 -7.98
N LEU A 43 -2.24 20.51 -9.28
CA LEU A 43 -3.01 19.36 -9.81
C LEU A 43 -2.57 18.02 -9.20
N GLY A 44 -1.37 17.95 -8.61
CA GLY A 44 -0.92 16.82 -7.80
C GLY A 44 -1.84 16.52 -6.62
N GLY A 45 -2.69 17.47 -6.19
CA GLY A 45 -3.73 17.25 -5.19
C GLY A 45 -4.75 16.18 -5.60
N PHE A 46 -5.07 16.05 -6.90
CA PHE A 46 -5.93 14.97 -7.38
C PHE A 46 -5.28 13.60 -7.23
N ALA A 47 -3.98 13.51 -7.49
CA ALA A 47 -3.21 12.28 -7.25
C ALA A 47 -3.17 11.93 -5.76
N PHE A 48 -3.02 12.92 -4.88
CA PHE A 48 -3.09 12.71 -3.44
C PHE A 48 -4.45 12.14 -3.02
N ILE A 49 -5.57 12.75 -3.44
CA ILE A 49 -6.92 12.28 -3.12
C ILE A 49 -7.13 10.87 -3.67
N GLY A 50 -6.72 10.61 -4.91
CA GLY A 50 -6.81 9.29 -5.53
C GLY A 50 -6.00 8.22 -4.78
N GLY A 51 -4.78 8.56 -4.35
CA GLY A 51 -3.94 7.70 -3.52
C GLY A 51 -4.57 7.41 -2.15
N LEU A 52 -5.17 8.41 -1.53
CA LEU A 52 -5.83 8.30 -0.23
C LEU A 52 -7.05 7.37 -0.30
N LEU A 53 -7.92 7.58 -1.30
CA LEU A 53 -9.06 6.69 -1.56
C LEU A 53 -8.61 5.27 -1.91
N GLY A 54 -7.53 5.13 -2.67
CA GLY A 54 -6.93 3.84 -3.02
C GLY A 54 -6.45 3.07 -1.78
N ILE A 55 -5.69 3.71 -0.89
CA ILE A 55 -5.24 3.09 0.37
C ILE A 55 -6.43 2.78 1.27
N PHE A 56 -7.44 3.65 1.33
CA PHE A 56 -8.64 3.41 2.12
C PHE A 56 -9.42 2.19 1.62
N ALA A 57 -9.69 2.10 0.32
CA ALA A 57 -10.36 0.95 -0.29
C ALA A 57 -9.57 -0.36 -0.09
N LEU A 58 -8.25 -0.31 -0.24
CA LEU A 58 -7.37 -1.44 0.02
C LEU A 58 -7.39 -1.85 1.49
N SER A 59 -7.46 -0.90 2.43
CA SER A 59 -7.53 -1.20 3.85
C SER A 59 -8.82 -1.96 4.22
N TRP A 60 -9.94 -1.62 3.57
CA TRP A 60 -11.20 -2.33 3.74
C TRP A 60 -11.14 -3.74 3.14
N GLY A 61 -10.61 -3.87 1.93
CA GLY A 61 -10.47 -5.17 1.24
C GLY A 61 -9.47 -6.13 1.90
N LEU A 62 -8.44 -5.59 2.55
CA LEU A 62 -7.36 -6.37 3.18
C LEU A 62 -7.47 -6.49 4.70
N GLN A 63 -8.57 -6.01 5.30
CA GLN A 63 -8.76 -6.05 6.76
C GLN A 63 -8.68 -7.47 7.34
N ASN A 64 -9.14 -8.49 6.60
CA ASN A 64 -9.08 -9.90 7.01
C ASN A 64 -7.71 -10.55 6.80
N ARG A 65 -6.70 -9.80 6.32
CA ARG A 65 -5.34 -10.28 6.01
C ARG A 65 -4.26 -9.62 6.88
N VAL A 66 -4.69 -8.86 7.89
CA VAL A 66 -3.82 -8.27 8.90
C VAL A 66 -3.34 -9.40 9.83
N PRO A 67 -2.03 -9.49 10.15
CA PRO A 67 -1.53 -10.51 11.08
C PRO A 67 -2.15 -10.35 12.47
N ASP A 68 -2.49 -11.47 13.12
CA ASP A 68 -3.22 -11.52 14.40
C ASP A 68 -2.51 -10.91 15.61
N LYS A 69 -1.23 -10.53 15.49
CA LYS A 69 -0.47 -9.88 16.57
C LYS A 69 -0.56 -8.35 16.45
N PRO A 70 -1.49 -7.66 17.14
CA PRO A 70 -1.45 -6.21 17.26
C PRO A 70 -0.16 -5.75 17.93
N GLY A 71 0.42 -4.64 17.42
CA GLY A 71 1.43 -3.91 18.18
C GLY A 71 0.81 -3.26 19.43
N ARG A 72 1.65 -2.95 20.43
CA ARG A 72 1.27 -2.39 21.75
C ARG A 72 0.29 -1.20 21.66
N PHE A 73 0.42 -0.37 20.62
CA PHE A 73 -0.41 0.82 20.38
C PHE A 73 -1.65 0.59 19.51
N THR A 74 -1.81 -0.59 18.91
CA THR A 74 -2.89 -0.93 17.97
C THR A 74 -3.82 -2.03 18.48
N ALA A 75 -3.59 -2.54 19.69
CA ALA A 75 -4.32 -3.65 20.28
C ALA A 75 -5.83 -3.42 20.43
N ARG A 76 -6.27 -2.15 20.59
CA ARG A 76 -7.69 -1.77 20.64
C ARG A 76 -8.25 -1.27 19.30
N ALA A 77 -7.42 -1.08 18.27
CA ALA A 77 -7.85 -0.56 16.98
C ALA A 77 -8.52 -1.67 16.14
N SER A 78 -9.53 -1.30 15.35
CA SER A 78 -10.17 -2.20 14.38
C SER A 78 -9.17 -2.74 13.35
N ASN A 79 -9.43 -3.92 12.81
CA ASN A 79 -8.58 -4.55 11.80
C ASN A 79 -8.42 -3.67 10.54
N SER A 80 -9.45 -2.91 10.16
CA SER A 80 -9.38 -1.94 9.07
C SER A 80 -8.41 -0.79 9.37
N THR A 81 -8.44 -0.24 10.59
CA THR A 81 -7.51 0.81 11.03
C THR A 81 -6.07 0.30 11.08
N ARG A 82 -5.85 -0.95 11.53
CA ARG A 82 -4.52 -1.58 11.52
C ARG A 82 -4.03 -1.80 10.09
N ALA A 83 -4.90 -2.26 9.20
CA ALA A 83 -4.59 -2.41 7.79
C ALA A 83 -4.19 -1.06 7.17
N TYR A 84 -4.99 -0.02 7.41
CA TYR A 84 -4.74 1.33 6.94
C TYR A 84 -3.39 1.85 7.44
N GLN A 85 -3.10 1.75 8.74
CA GLN A 85 -1.82 2.21 9.30
C GLN A 85 -0.62 1.48 8.69
N ARG A 86 -0.70 0.17 8.47
CA ARG A 86 0.40 -0.61 7.85
C ARG A 86 0.60 -0.24 6.38
N LEU A 87 -0.50 -0.02 5.65
CA LEU A 87 -0.46 0.39 4.24
C LEU A 87 0.06 1.83 4.11
N ALA A 88 -0.44 2.75 4.92
CA ALA A 88 -0.02 4.15 4.93
C ALA A 88 1.44 4.31 5.40
N SER A 89 1.89 3.55 6.40
CA SER A 89 3.30 3.60 6.86
C SER A 89 4.30 2.95 5.91
N GLY A 90 3.85 2.30 4.84
CA GLY A 90 4.76 1.70 3.84
C GLY A 90 5.43 0.40 4.29
N VAL A 91 5.12 -0.13 5.47
CA VAL A 91 5.70 -1.38 6.00
C VAL A 91 5.49 -2.56 5.03
N GLU A 92 4.41 -2.53 4.27
CA GLU A 92 4.05 -3.59 3.32
C GLU A 92 4.61 -3.37 1.90
N LEU A 93 5.32 -2.26 1.61
CA LEU A 93 5.89 -1.96 0.29
C LEU A 93 6.77 -3.09 -0.25
N ARG A 94 7.67 -3.62 0.58
CA ARG A 94 8.56 -4.71 0.19
C ARG A 94 7.80 -5.99 -0.14
N GLY A 95 6.74 -6.28 0.62
CA GLY A 95 5.86 -7.44 0.40
C GLY A 95 5.06 -7.31 -0.91
N ALA A 96 4.49 -6.14 -1.14
CA ALA A 96 3.79 -5.81 -2.38
C ALA A 96 4.73 -5.87 -3.59
N TRP A 97 5.91 -5.28 -3.50
CA TRP A 97 6.92 -5.32 -4.58
C TRP A 97 7.35 -6.74 -4.95
N ARG A 98 7.59 -7.59 -3.94
CA ARG A 98 7.91 -9.02 -4.17
C ARG A 98 6.75 -9.77 -4.82
N THR A 99 5.52 -9.46 -4.40
CA THR A 99 4.31 -10.08 -4.95
C THR A 99 4.11 -9.67 -6.42
N LEU A 100 4.28 -8.38 -6.71
CA LEU A 100 4.20 -7.80 -8.06
C LEU A 100 5.26 -8.40 -9.00
N THR A 101 6.51 -8.48 -8.55
CA THR A 101 7.64 -9.00 -9.35
C THR A 101 7.73 -10.53 -9.40
N GLY A 102 6.88 -11.25 -8.67
CA GLY A 102 6.88 -12.71 -8.63
C GLY A 102 8.11 -13.35 -7.97
N ARG A 103 9.02 -12.56 -7.38
CA ARG A 103 10.28 -13.01 -6.75
C ARG A 103 10.12 -13.76 -5.41
N GLY A 104 8.95 -14.33 -5.16
CA GLY A 104 8.66 -15.12 -3.95
C GLY A 104 8.10 -16.52 -4.21
N ALA A 105 8.01 -16.95 -5.47
CA ALA A 105 7.35 -18.21 -5.86
C ALA A 105 8.30 -19.32 -6.35
N SER A 106 9.62 -19.11 -6.35
CA SER A 106 10.57 -19.98 -7.08
C SER A 106 11.48 -20.89 -6.25
N THR A 107 11.17 -21.18 -4.97
CA THR A 107 12.07 -22.00 -4.12
C THR A 107 11.50 -23.32 -3.57
N THR A 108 10.45 -23.91 -4.17
CA THR A 108 9.90 -25.20 -3.65
C THR A 108 9.70 -26.30 -4.71
N SER A 109 10.27 -26.21 -5.92
CA SER A 109 10.13 -27.29 -6.92
C SER A 109 11.45 -27.90 -7.41
N ARG A 110 12.49 -27.93 -6.58
CA ARG A 110 13.74 -28.60 -6.93
C ARG A 110 14.28 -29.40 -5.74
N GLY A 111 13.63 -30.53 -5.50
CA GLY A 111 13.98 -31.47 -4.44
C GLY A 111 13.24 -32.79 -4.64
N SER A 112 13.29 -33.34 -5.85
CA SER A 112 13.04 -34.76 -6.09
C SER A 112 14.29 -35.33 -6.75
N ASN A 113 15.07 -36.07 -5.96
CA ASN A 113 15.81 -37.26 -6.34
C ASN A 113 16.20 -37.98 -5.06
#